data_AF-D4DPR1-F1
#
_entry.id   AF-D4DPR1-F1
#
_cell.length_a   1.000
_cell.length_b   1.000
_cell.length_c   1.000
_cell.angle_alpha   90.00
_cell.angle_beta   90.00
_cell.angle_gamma   90.00
#
_symmetry.space_group_name_H-M   'P 1'
#
loop_
_entity.id
_entity.type
_entity.pdbx_description
1 polymer ?
#
loop_
_entity_poly.entity_id
_entity_poly.type
_entity_poly.pdbx_seq_one_letter_code
_entity_poly.pdbx_strand_id
1 'polypeptide(L)'
;MKKLMITAALMLSVQFAAAAPKATKLPAAVMKEINADAQICRESGGRYSYRNAVQTADLNGDTYPDYIYDASKASCVGGMDLGGSGGWPVTVFAGQPNGTAKEVFVEAAVGAGIIGDRLYLGVRGSLCGQNTRNKVNAEYENCLRPLQWNARKKAFEFAPVSQKKPFPKSWAR
;
A
#
# COMPACT_ATOMS: atom_id res chain seq x y z
N MET A 1 -25.66 3.41 70.47
CA MET A 1 -25.60 2.25 69.55
C MET A 1 -25.89 2.74 68.14
N LYS A 2 -24.85 2.91 67.31
CA LYS A 2 -24.94 3.49 65.95
C LYS A 2 -25.35 2.40 64.96
N LYS A 3 -26.52 2.54 64.32
CA LYS A 3 -26.97 1.70 63.21
C LYS A 3 -26.32 2.21 61.92
N LEU A 4 -25.44 1.41 61.32
CA LEU A 4 -24.96 1.65 59.95
C LEU A 4 -26.08 1.30 58.98
N MET A 5 -26.46 2.25 58.13
CA MET A 5 -27.23 1.98 56.92
C MET A 5 -26.26 1.90 55.74
N ILE A 6 -26.24 0.75 55.08
CA ILE A 6 -25.46 0.50 53.86
C ILE A 6 -26.36 0.85 52.68
N THR A 7 -26.07 1.96 52.00
CA THR A 7 -26.75 2.37 50.77
C THR A 7 -26.12 1.62 49.60
N ALA A 8 -26.85 0.66 49.01
CA ALA A 8 -26.42 -0.04 47.81
C ALA A 8 -26.53 0.88 46.59
N ALA A 9 -25.38 1.26 46.01
CA ALA A 9 -25.31 1.98 44.74
C ALA A 9 -25.35 0.98 43.58
N LEU A 10 -26.44 0.98 42.82
CA LEU A 10 -26.62 0.17 41.62
C LEU A 10 -25.79 0.81 40.48
N MET A 11 -24.58 0.29 40.22
CA MET A 11 -23.79 0.70 39.06
C MET A 11 -24.37 0.09 37.78
N LEU A 12 -25.02 0.92 36.95
CA LEU A 12 -25.38 0.55 35.57
C LEU A 12 -24.09 0.44 34.73
N SER A 13 -23.66 -0.79 34.47
CA SER A 13 -22.59 -1.08 33.51
C SER A 13 -23.11 -0.92 32.08
N VAL A 14 -22.82 0.22 31.44
CA VAL A 14 -23.04 0.42 30.00
C VAL A 14 -22.03 -0.46 29.25
N GLN A 15 -22.48 -1.62 28.79
CA GLN A 15 -21.69 -2.49 27.92
C GLN A 15 -21.68 -1.88 26.50
N PHE A 16 -20.61 -1.16 26.16
CA PHE A 16 -20.31 -0.83 24.78
C PHE A 16 -19.90 -2.13 24.06
N ALA A 17 -20.85 -2.77 23.39
CA ALA A 17 -20.54 -3.81 22.42
C ALA A 17 -19.76 -3.15 21.27
N ALA A 18 -18.43 -3.28 21.29
CA ALA A 18 -17.59 -2.93 20.16
C ALA A 18 -18.00 -3.84 18.99
N ALA A 19 -18.80 -3.31 18.06
CA ALA A 19 -19.09 -4.00 16.82
C ALA A 19 -17.75 -4.27 16.13
N ALA A 20 -17.41 -5.54 15.95
CA ALA A 20 -16.24 -5.91 15.16
C ALA A 20 -16.38 -5.25 13.79
N PRO A 21 -15.36 -4.50 13.31
CA PRO A 21 -15.44 -3.84 12.02
C PRO A 21 -15.72 -4.91 10.95
N LYS A 22 -16.83 -4.77 10.23
CA LYS A 22 -17.09 -5.58 9.03
C LYS A 22 -15.87 -5.41 8.13
N ALA A 23 -15.25 -6.52 7.72
CA ALA A 23 -14.22 -6.49 6.70
C ALA A 23 -14.81 -5.84 5.44
N THR A 24 -14.46 -4.59 5.19
CA THR A 24 -14.93 -3.85 4.02
C THR A 24 -14.34 -4.54 2.80
N LYS A 25 -15.21 -5.00 1.89
CA LYS A 25 -14.80 -5.56 0.60
C LYS A 25 -13.95 -4.51 -0.13
N LEU A 26 -12.83 -4.92 -0.73
CA LEU A 26 -11.99 -4.02 -1.52
C LEU A 26 -12.80 -3.39 -2.67
N PRO A 27 -12.56 -2.10 -3.01
CA PRO A 27 -13.21 -1.45 -4.13
C PRO A 27 -13.00 -2.20 -5.45
N ALA A 28 -13.96 -2.07 -6.36
CA ALA A 28 -13.93 -2.78 -7.64
C ALA A 28 -12.68 -2.49 -8.48
N ALA A 29 -12.17 -1.25 -8.45
CA ALA A 29 -10.93 -0.87 -9.14
C ALA A 29 -9.71 -1.62 -8.60
N VAL A 30 -9.58 -1.76 -7.28
CA VAL A 30 -8.49 -2.51 -6.64
C VAL A 30 -8.59 -4.00 -6.99
N MET A 31 -9.80 -4.57 -6.91
CA MET A 31 -10.02 -5.97 -7.26
C MET A 31 -9.80 -6.26 -8.75
N LYS A 32 -10.05 -5.29 -9.63
CA LYS A 32 -9.76 -5.44 -11.06
C LYS A 32 -8.28 -5.69 -11.30
N GLU A 33 -7.42 -4.91 -10.66
CA GLU A 33 -5.96 -5.06 -10.77
C GLU A 33 -5.47 -6.39 -10.20
N ILE A 34 -5.92 -6.74 -8.99
CA ILE A 34 -5.61 -8.03 -8.35
C ILE A 34 -6.05 -9.21 -9.24
N ASN A 35 -7.22 -9.12 -9.86
CA ASN A 35 -7.73 -10.18 -10.72
C ASN A 35 -6.97 -10.31 -12.04
N ALA A 36 -6.41 -9.22 -12.56
CA ALA A 36 -5.56 -9.24 -13.74
C ALA A 36 -4.26 -10.02 -13.44
N ASP A 37 -3.59 -9.72 -12.33
CA ASP A 37 -2.41 -10.46 -11.89
C ASP A 37 -2.72 -11.93 -11.57
N ALA A 38 -3.89 -12.17 -10.95
CA ALA A 38 -4.36 -13.51 -10.69
C ALA A 38 -4.59 -14.30 -11.99
N GLN A 39 -5.06 -13.65 -13.05
CA GLN A 39 -5.24 -14.25 -14.36
C GLN A 39 -3.90 -14.62 -14.98
N ILE A 40 -2.94 -13.68 -15.03
CA ILE A 40 -1.58 -13.92 -15.55
C ILE A 40 -0.95 -15.12 -14.83
N CYS A 41 -1.04 -15.13 -13.50
CA CYS A 41 -0.52 -16.23 -12.69
C CYS A 41 -1.17 -17.58 -13.07
N ARG A 42 -2.49 -17.64 -13.18
CA ARG A 42 -3.20 -18.88 -13.55
C ARG A 42 -2.86 -19.35 -14.96
N GLU A 43 -2.75 -18.44 -15.91
CA GLU A 43 -2.37 -18.75 -17.30
C GLU A 43 -0.96 -19.34 -17.38
N SER A 44 -0.09 -19.01 -16.43
CA SER A 44 1.23 -19.63 -16.25
C SER A 44 1.24 -20.95 -15.46
N GLY A 45 0.06 -21.49 -15.12
CA GLY A 45 -0.06 -22.71 -14.31
C GLY A 45 0.06 -22.51 -12.79
N GLY A 46 0.12 -21.25 -12.34
CA GLY A 46 0.35 -20.90 -10.94
C GLY A 46 -0.90 -20.74 -10.09
N ARG A 47 -0.66 -20.66 -8.77
CA ARG A 47 -1.66 -20.36 -7.74
C ARG A 47 -1.40 -18.98 -7.16
N TYR A 48 -2.31 -18.05 -7.44
CA TYR A 48 -2.18 -16.67 -7.03
C TYR A 48 -2.66 -16.42 -5.58
N SER A 49 -1.95 -15.55 -4.86
CA SER A 49 -2.41 -14.97 -3.60
C SER A 49 -1.92 -13.55 -3.41
N TYR A 50 -2.83 -12.65 -3.00
CA TYR A 50 -2.55 -11.24 -2.70
C TYR A 50 -2.54 -10.94 -1.19
N ARG A 51 -2.50 -11.95 -0.32
CA ARG A 51 -2.71 -11.81 1.14
C ARG A 51 -1.91 -10.68 1.80
N ASN A 52 -0.67 -10.45 1.33
CA ASN A 52 0.23 -9.43 1.87
C ASN A 52 0.45 -8.24 0.92
N ALA A 53 -0.25 -8.22 -0.22
CA ALA A 53 -0.04 -7.28 -1.30
C ALA A 53 -0.89 -6.01 -1.21
N VAL A 54 -1.91 -5.99 -0.34
CA VAL A 54 -2.78 -4.82 -0.16
C VAL A 54 -2.56 -4.20 1.20
N GLN A 55 -2.30 -2.89 1.22
CA GLN A 55 -2.30 -2.06 2.41
C GLN A 55 -3.32 -0.94 2.26
N THR A 56 -3.82 -0.42 3.37
CA THR A 56 -4.77 0.70 3.41
C THR A 56 -4.26 1.79 4.33
N ALA A 57 -4.35 3.04 3.90
CA ALA A 57 -3.98 4.21 4.69
C ALA A 57 -4.68 5.46 4.13
N ASP A 58 -4.82 6.52 4.92
CA ASP A 58 -5.18 7.85 4.40
C ASP A 58 -3.87 8.57 4.03
N LEU A 59 -3.51 8.57 2.74
CA LEU A 59 -2.25 9.12 2.24
C LEU A 59 -2.41 10.55 1.70
N ASN A 60 -3.64 10.97 1.40
CA ASN A 60 -3.93 12.30 0.84
C ASN A 60 -4.62 13.26 1.84
N GLY A 61 -4.97 12.78 3.04
CA GLY A 61 -5.58 13.54 4.13
C GLY A 61 -7.07 13.83 3.94
N ASP A 62 -7.78 13.10 3.08
CA ASP A 62 -9.20 13.33 2.78
C ASP A 62 -10.17 12.49 3.63
N THR A 63 -9.64 11.72 4.59
CA THR A 63 -10.35 10.82 5.52
C THR A 63 -10.94 9.56 4.89
N TYR A 64 -10.85 9.39 3.56
CA TYR A 64 -11.23 8.14 2.89
C TYR A 64 -9.99 7.24 2.77
N PRO A 65 -10.15 5.91 2.95
CA PRO A 65 -9.01 5.01 2.86
C PRO A 65 -8.50 4.94 1.42
N ASP A 66 -7.21 5.20 1.23
CA ASP A 66 -6.46 4.87 0.03
C ASP A 66 -5.99 3.42 0.10
N TYR A 67 -5.85 2.80 -1.07
CA TYR A 67 -5.46 1.40 -1.22
C TYR A 67 -4.16 1.32 -1.99
N ILE A 68 -3.20 0.60 -1.43
CA ILE A 68 -1.90 0.36 -2.03
C ILE A 68 -1.84 -1.12 -2.41
N TYR A 69 -1.81 -1.41 -3.70
CA TYR A 69 -1.53 -2.75 -4.21
C TYR A 69 -0.07 -2.83 -4.65
N ASP A 70 0.73 -3.60 -3.92
CA ASP A 70 2.15 -3.84 -4.15
C ASP A 70 2.34 -5.29 -4.64
N ALA A 71 2.43 -5.46 -5.96
CA ALA A 71 2.53 -6.78 -6.57
C ALA A 71 3.82 -7.53 -6.19
N SER A 72 4.85 -6.86 -5.67
CA SER A 72 6.06 -7.54 -5.14
C SER A 72 5.76 -8.44 -3.95
N LYS A 73 4.66 -8.15 -3.23
CA LYS A 73 4.17 -8.92 -2.07
C LYS A 73 3.07 -9.91 -2.44
N ALA A 74 2.65 -9.95 -3.71
CA ALA A 74 1.80 -11.02 -4.22
C ALA A 74 2.65 -12.28 -4.48
N SER A 75 2.00 -13.44 -4.46
CA SER A 75 2.65 -14.72 -4.75
C SER A 75 1.93 -15.43 -5.90
N CYS A 76 2.73 -15.99 -6.81
CA CYS A 76 2.27 -16.90 -7.84
C CYS A 76 3.02 -18.22 -7.71
N VAL A 77 2.51 -19.12 -6.85
CA VAL A 77 3.19 -20.39 -6.57
C VAL A 77 3.02 -21.33 -7.76
N GLY A 78 4.13 -21.81 -8.32
CA GLY A 78 4.12 -22.73 -9.47
C GLY A 78 3.86 -22.06 -10.83
N GLY A 79 3.81 -20.72 -10.87
CA GLY A 79 3.70 -19.95 -12.11
C GLY A 79 4.87 -18.98 -12.28
N MET A 80 4.75 -18.07 -13.25
CA MET A 80 5.75 -17.02 -13.48
C MET A 80 5.70 -15.92 -12.41
N ASP A 81 6.84 -15.28 -12.19
CA ASP A 81 6.89 -14.06 -11.37
C ASP A 81 6.14 -12.92 -12.07
N LEU A 82 5.46 -12.07 -11.30
CA LEU A 82 4.66 -10.94 -11.80
C LEU A 82 5.50 -9.68 -12.04
N GLY A 83 6.79 -9.74 -11.69
CA GLY A 83 7.73 -8.64 -11.83
C GLY A 83 8.70 -8.85 -12.98
N GLY A 84 9.36 -7.76 -13.37
CA GLY A 84 10.43 -7.75 -14.37
C GLY A 84 11.69 -7.07 -13.87
N SER A 85 12.59 -6.74 -14.80
CA SER A 85 13.87 -6.07 -14.46
C SER A 85 13.69 -4.71 -13.78
N GLY A 86 12.53 -4.05 -13.95
CA GLY A 86 12.19 -2.80 -13.27
C GLY A 86 11.66 -2.98 -11.84
N GLY A 87 11.24 -4.19 -11.47
CA GLY A 87 10.47 -4.48 -10.26
C GLY A 87 9.05 -4.96 -10.59
N TRP A 88 8.15 -4.82 -9.62
CA TRP A 88 6.73 -5.16 -9.70
C TRP A 88 5.88 -3.89 -9.71
N PRO A 89 4.70 -3.91 -10.33
CA PRO A 89 3.75 -2.80 -10.23
C PRO A 89 3.39 -2.50 -8.78
N VAL A 90 3.46 -1.21 -8.42
CA VAL A 90 2.84 -0.66 -7.22
C VAL A 90 1.79 0.34 -7.67
N THR A 91 0.53 0.03 -7.38
CA THR A 91 -0.63 0.84 -7.79
C THR A 91 -1.29 1.43 -6.55
N VAL A 92 -1.55 2.74 -6.58
CA VAL A 92 -2.25 3.45 -5.51
C VAL A 92 -3.62 3.89 -6.01
N PHE A 93 -4.65 3.60 -5.22
CA PHE A 93 -6.02 4.00 -5.48
C PHE A 93 -6.49 4.94 -4.38
N ALA A 94 -6.97 6.13 -4.76
CA ALA A 94 -7.55 7.07 -3.83
C ALA A 94 -9.00 6.68 -3.50
N GLY A 95 -9.33 6.64 -2.21
CA GLY A 95 -10.70 6.40 -1.75
C GLY A 95 -11.66 7.51 -2.20
N GLN A 96 -12.96 7.20 -2.28
CA GLN A 96 -14.00 8.18 -2.60
C GLN A 96 -15.15 8.15 -1.59
N PRO A 97 -15.87 9.27 -1.40
CA PRO A 97 -17.03 9.34 -0.51
C PRO A 97 -18.13 8.30 -0.77
N ASN A 98 -18.27 7.85 -2.02
CA ASN A 98 -19.24 6.85 -2.44
C ASN A 98 -18.77 5.40 -2.18
N GLY A 99 -17.64 5.19 -1.49
CA GLY A 99 -17.06 3.88 -1.22
C GLY A 99 -16.32 3.24 -2.41
N THR A 100 -16.18 3.95 -3.53
CA THR A 100 -15.34 3.51 -4.65
C THR A 100 -13.90 3.97 -4.46
N ALA A 101 -13.02 3.57 -5.38
CA ALA A 101 -11.66 4.07 -5.43
C ALA A 101 -11.24 4.31 -6.88
N LYS A 102 -10.32 5.26 -7.08
CA LYS A 102 -9.78 5.62 -8.40
C LYS A 102 -8.27 5.42 -8.40
N GLU A 103 -7.73 4.81 -9.44
CA GLU A 103 -6.28 4.77 -9.64
C GLU A 103 -5.71 6.19 -9.76
N VAL A 104 -4.70 6.49 -8.96
CA VAL A 104 -4.08 7.81 -8.85
C VAL A 104 -2.57 7.78 -8.99
N PHE A 105 -1.96 6.59 -9.08
CA PHE A 105 -0.54 6.38 -9.32
C PHE A 105 -0.26 4.91 -9.65
N VAL A 106 0.68 4.67 -10.55
CA VAL A 106 1.26 3.34 -10.83
C VAL A 106 2.73 3.51 -11.22
N GLU A 107 3.60 2.66 -10.68
CA GLU A 107 5.02 2.62 -11.05
C GLU A 107 5.62 1.24 -10.76
N ALA A 108 6.63 0.83 -11.53
CA ALA A 108 7.42 -0.36 -11.23
C ALA A 108 8.38 -0.09 -10.06
N ALA A 109 8.33 -0.92 -9.02
CA ALA A 109 9.16 -0.77 -7.82
C ALA A 109 9.67 -2.12 -7.32
N VAL A 110 10.77 -2.10 -6.56
CA VAL A 110 11.25 -3.26 -5.79
C VAL A 110 10.26 -3.63 -4.67
N GLY A 111 9.45 -2.67 -4.25
CA GLY A 111 8.37 -2.83 -3.28
C GLY A 111 7.99 -1.49 -2.66
N ALA A 112 6.93 -1.47 -1.85
CA ALA A 112 6.41 -0.29 -1.20
C ALA A 112 6.25 -0.44 0.32
N GLY A 113 6.36 0.68 1.02
CA GLY A 113 6.20 0.73 2.47
C GLY A 113 5.86 2.13 2.95
N ILE A 114 5.03 2.20 3.98
CA ILE A 114 4.67 3.46 4.64
C ILE A 114 5.72 3.75 5.71
N ILE A 115 6.28 4.97 5.67
CA ILE A 115 7.21 5.46 6.69
C ILE A 115 6.66 6.80 7.19
N GLY A 116 6.15 6.81 8.43
CA GLY A 116 5.37 7.95 8.93
C GLY A 116 4.03 8.03 8.22
N ASP A 117 3.73 9.20 7.65
CA ASP A 117 2.51 9.54 6.93
C ASP A 117 2.63 9.40 5.40
N ARG A 118 3.77 8.90 4.90
CA ARG A 118 4.06 8.86 3.46
C ARG A 118 4.35 7.46 2.96
N LEU A 119 3.83 7.17 1.78
CA LEU A 119 4.19 5.98 1.02
C LEU A 119 5.54 6.19 0.34
N TYR A 120 6.46 5.25 0.55
CA TYR A 120 7.75 5.18 -0.14
C TYR A 120 7.77 3.98 -1.08
N LEU A 121 8.33 4.18 -2.27
CA LEU A 121 8.64 3.11 -3.21
C LEU A 121 10.15 2.90 -3.27
N GLY A 122 10.56 1.64 -3.26
CA GLY A 122 11.90 1.22 -3.58
C GLY A 122 12.12 1.26 -5.09
N VAL A 123 12.89 2.22 -5.58
CA VAL A 123 13.11 2.45 -7.01
C VAL A 123 14.59 2.45 -7.34
N ARG A 124 14.92 2.51 -8.63
CA ARG A 124 16.28 2.41 -9.13
C ARG A 124 16.63 3.45 -10.19
N GLY A 125 17.91 3.67 -10.42
CA GLY A 125 18.42 4.37 -11.60
C GLY A 125 18.05 5.85 -11.63
N SER A 126 17.44 6.31 -12.73
CA SER A 126 17.07 7.71 -12.92
C SER A 126 16.04 8.21 -11.91
N LEU A 127 15.18 7.32 -11.38
CA LEU A 127 14.30 7.63 -10.25
C LEU A 127 15.07 7.86 -8.94
N CYS A 128 16.37 7.57 -8.88
CA CYS A 128 17.23 7.98 -7.78
C CYS A 128 18.03 9.25 -8.09
N GLY A 129 17.79 9.88 -9.24
CA GLY A 129 18.59 10.99 -9.76
C GLY A 129 19.95 10.56 -10.33
N GLN A 130 20.16 9.25 -10.51
CA GLN A 130 21.38 8.74 -11.14
C GLN A 130 21.37 9.08 -12.63
N ASN A 131 22.51 9.50 -13.17
CA ASN A 131 22.69 9.55 -14.61
C ASN A 131 22.90 8.11 -15.13
N THR A 132 21.88 7.56 -15.76
CA THR A 132 21.89 6.17 -16.27
C THR A 132 22.42 6.05 -17.70
N ARG A 133 22.91 7.13 -18.32
CA ARG A 133 23.51 7.06 -19.66
C ARG A 133 24.69 6.10 -19.64
N ASN A 134 24.69 5.15 -20.58
CA ASN A 134 25.71 4.10 -20.74
C ASN A 134 25.84 3.14 -19.53
N LYS A 135 24.80 3.05 -18.69
CA LYS A 135 24.74 2.06 -17.60
C LYS A 135 23.78 0.95 -17.95
N VAL A 136 24.12 -0.28 -17.57
CA VAL A 136 23.18 -1.40 -17.57
C VAL A 136 22.38 -1.43 -16.27
N ASN A 137 21.21 -2.07 -16.28
CA ASN A 137 20.31 -2.12 -15.12
C ASN A 137 20.98 -2.66 -13.83
N ALA A 138 21.99 -3.52 -13.95
CA ALA A 138 22.74 -4.06 -12.82
C ALA A 138 23.60 -3.01 -12.09
N GLU A 139 23.91 -1.89 -12.75
CA GLU A 139 24.69 -0.77 -12.20
C GLU A 139 23.79 0.34 -11.61
N TYR A 140 22.48 0.14 -11.63
CA TYR A 140 21.54 1.13 -11.12
C TYR A 140 21.55 1.16 -9.60
N GLU A 141 21.65 2.36 -9.05
CA GLU A 141 21.52 2.56 -7.60
C GLU A 141 20.06 2.44 -7.18
N ASN A 142 19.83 1.79 -6.03
CA ASN A 142 18.52 1.75 -5.40
C ASN A 142 18.36 2.90 -4.39
N CYS A 143 17.15 3.42 -4.27
CA CYS A 143 16.77 4.40 -3.24
C CYS A 143 15.28 4.26 -2.90
N LEU A 144 14.86 4.85 -1.78
CA LEU A 144 13.45 5.02 -1.48
C LEU A 144 13.00 6.41 -1.93
N ARG A 145 11.94 6.48 -2.75
CA ARG A 145 11.32 7.75 -3.14
C ARG A 145 9.95 7.88 -2.48
N PRO A 146 9.70 8.95 -1.72
CA PRO A 146 8.36 9.20 -1.20
C PRO A 146 7.43 9.71 -2.29
N LEU A 147 6.16 9.33 -2.18
CA LEU A 147 5.09 9.97 -2.92
C LEU A 147 4.65 11.27 -2.22
N GLN A 148 4.05 12.16 -2.99
CA GLN A 148 3.38 13.36 -2.53
C GLN A 148 2.06 13.51 -3.29
N TRP A 149 1.01 13.92 -2.59
CA TRP A 149 -0.28 14.20 -3.21
C TRP A 149 -0.21 15.50 -4.00
N ASN A 150 -0.60 15.45 -5.27
CA ASN A 150 -0.82 16.64 -6.10
C ASN A 150 -2.32 16.94 -6.17
N ALA A 151 -2.79 17.84 -5.30
CA ALA A 151 -4.22 18.17 -5.19
C ALA A 151 -4.82 18.72 -6.50
N ARG A 152 -4.03 19.41 -7.33
CA ARG A 152 -4.48 19.93 -8.61
C ARG A 152 -4.74 18.81 -9.62
N LYS A 153 -3.86 17.81 -9.66
CA LYS A 153 -3.99 16.66 -10.56
C LYS A 153 -4.87 15.55 -10.00
N LYS A 154 -5.15 15.59 -8.69
CA LYS A 154 -5.78 14.50 -7.94
C LYS A 154 -5.05 13.18 -8.18
N ALA A 155 -3.72 13.23 -8.07
CA ALA A 155 -2.81 12.11 -8.33
C ALA A 155 -1.63 12.16 -7.37
N PHE A 156 -1.02 11.01 -7.07
CA PHE A 156 0.30 10.99 -6.42
C PHE A 156 1.40 11.18 -7.46
N GLU A 157 2.49 11.81 -7.04
CA GLU A 157 3.71 11.94 -7.83
C GLU A 157 4.90 11.64 -6.91
N PHE A 158 6.05 11.28 -7.49
CA PHE A 158 7.26 11.26 -6.69
C PHE A 158 7.60 12.67 -6.20
N ALA A 159 7.86 12.80 -4.90
CA ALA A 159 8.41 14.01 -4.35
C ALA A 159 9.84 14.28 -4.88
N PRO A 160 10.36 15.52 -4.78
CA PRO A 160 11.69 15.85 -5.29
C PRO A 160 12.77 14.84 -4.88
N VAL A 161 13.73 14.57 -5.78
CA VAL A 161 14.80 13.58 -5.55
C VAL A 161 15.61 13.89 -4.28
N SER A 162 15.68 15.16 -3.87
CA SER A 162 16.30 15.59 -2.61
C SER A 162 15.66 14.99 -1.35
N GLN A 163 14.44 14.47 -1.45
CA GLN A 163 13.73 13.79 -0.35
C GLN A 163 13.89 12.26 -0.37
N LYS A 164 14.72 11.71 -1.28
CA LYS A 164 15.00 10.26 -1.29
C LYS A 164 15.65 9.82 0.01
N LYS A 165 15.42 8.57 0.40
CA LYS A 165 16.13 7.91 1.51
C LYS A 165 17.07 6.82 0.97
N PRO A 166 18.13 6.48 1.71
CA PRO A 166 18.93 5.29 1.40
C PRO A 166 18.03 4.04 1.34
N PHE A 167 18.35 3.12 0.42
CA PHE A 167 17.64 1.85 0.30
C PHE A 167 18.12 0.87 1.40
N PRO A 168 17.29 0.50 2.38
CA PRO A 168 17.72 -0.40 3.43
C PRO A 168 17.75 -1.86 2.93
N LYS A 169 18.68 -2.66 3.46
CA LYS A 169 18.80 -4.09 3.10
C LYS A 169 17.51 -4.87 3.35
N SER A 170 16.72 -4.46 4.33
CA SER A 170 15.44 -5.08 4.70
C SER A 170 14.26 -4.70 3.79
N TRP A 171 14.47 -3.86 2.77
CA TRP A 171 13.39 -3.42 1.87
C TRP A 171 13.16 -4.35 0.68
N ALA A 172 14.18 -5.13 0.31
CA ALA A 172 14.06 -6.12 -0.75
C ALA A 172 13.22 -7.32 -0.26
N ARG A 173 12.46 -7.91 -1.18
CA ARG A 173 11.71 -9.16 -1.00
C ARG A 173 12.63 -10.32 -0.61
#